data_AF-A0A9E2Y5S3-F1
#
_entry.id   AF-A0A9E2Y5S3-F1
#
_cell.length_a   1.000
_cell.length_b   1.000
_cell.length_c   1.000
_cell.angle_alpha   90.00
_cell.angle_beta   90.00
_cell.angle_gamma   90.00
#
_symmetry.space_group_name_H-M   'P 1'
#
loop_
_entity.id
_entity.type
_entity.pdbx_description
1 polymer ?
#
loop_
_entity_poly.entity_id
_entity_poly.type
_entity_poly.pdbx_seq_one_letter_code
_entity_poly.pdbx_strand_id
1 'polypeptide(L)'
;MDTIDLIKLRKYAARTGQPTHPELLDARPLEHVNRIEIDEEHITIEFDEKTTRYYNANEITRREWVYKYNDDPVFVNAVARVIELARSHLRDMPENVACPPGCAQCCSGYEPFVSRADVQRIADHLRMSYEETMRRYVVERPSADGYHVGWLRKVGDDLGDQCVFLMGSRSGRHYCGVYEARPHDCRDFTPIGCDDVDTSLPRKTTWKIGPAFQPKRRGRRRNGKRL
;
A
#
# COMPACT_ATOMS: atom_id res chain seq x y z
N MET A 1 -15.32 -38.20 23.54
CA MET A 1 -16.11 -37.23 22.76
C MET A 1 -16.91 -36.42 23.76
N ASP A 2 -16.48 -35.19 24.01
CA ASP A 2 -17.19 -34.28 24.91
C ASP A 2 -18.55 -33.92 24.31
N THR A 3 -19.59 -34.05 25.10
CA THR A 3 -20.96 -33.73 24.69
C THR A 3 -21.08 -32.22 24.55
N ILE A 4 -21.38 -31.74 23.34
CA ILE A 4 -21.54 -30.31 23.09
C ILE A 4 -22.85 -29.84 23.72
N ASP A 5 -22.75 -29.01 24.76
CA ASP A 5 -23.89 -28.40 25.45
C ASP A 5 -24.53 -27.30 24.58
N LEU A 6 -25.75 -27.55 24.11
CA LEU A 6 -26.52 -26.64 23.25
C LEU A 6 -26.79 -25.26 23.92
N ILE A 7 -26.77 -25.18 25.25
CA ILE A 7 -26.91 -23.91 25.98
C ILE A 7 -25.64 -23.06 25.81
N LYS A 8 -24.46 -23.70 25.79
CA LYS A 8 -23.19 -23.02 25.51
C LYS A 8 -23.09 -22.57 24.06
N LEU A 9 -23.69 -23.31 23.14
CA LEU A 9 -23.69 -23.01 21.71
C LEU A 9 -24.41 -21.69 21.38
N ARG A 10 -25.61 -21.47 21.97
CA ARG A 10 -26.33 -20.20 21.85
C ARG A 10 -25.54 -19.01 22.44
N LYS A 11 -24.88 -19.21 23.58
CA LYS A 11 -24.02 -18.20 24.18
C LYS A 11 -22.78 -17.91 23.32
N TYR A 12 -22.25 -18.94 22.65
CA TYR A 12 -21.13 -18.80 21.72
C TYR A 12 -21.54 -17.99 20.48
N ALA A 13 -22.65 -18.36 19.82
CA ALA A 13 -23.19 -17.61 18.68
C ALA A 13 -23.48 -16.15 19.02
N ALA A 14 -24.07 -15.89 20.20
CA ALA A 14 -24.34 -14.53 20.66
C ALA A 14 -23.05 -13.72 20.93
N ARG A 15 -21.94 -14.39 21.28
CA ARG A 15 -20.64 -13.76 21.55
C ARG A 15 -19.82 -13.54 20.28
N THR A 16 -19.85 -14.48 19.34
CA THR A 16 -18.98 -14.47 18.15
C THR A 16 -19.71 -14.04 16.87
N GLY A 17 -21.03 -13.88 16.91
CA GLY A 17 -21.85 -13.56 15.73
C GLY A 17 -21.97 -14.71 14.72
N GLN A 18 -21.39 -15.88 15.00
CA GLN A 18 -21.40 -17.00 14.08
C GLN A 18 -22.70 -17.81 14.16
N PRO A 19 -23.32 -18.16 13.02
CA PRO A 19 -24.50 -19.02 13.01
C PRO A 19 -24.12 -20.45 13.42
N THR A 20 -24.49 -20.84 14.65
CA THR A 20 -24.20 -22.18 15.19
C THR A 20 -25.39 -23.12 15.02
N HIS A 21 -25.79 -23.40 13.78
CA HIS A 21 -26.69 -24.53 13.52
C HIS A 21 -25.88 -25.83 13.67
N PRO A 22 -26.20 -26.74 14.60
CA PRO A 22 -25.43 -27.97 14.81
C PRO A 22 -25.24 -28.78 13.53
N GLU A 23 -26.23 -28.81 12.66
CA GLU A 23 -26.19 -29.43 11.33
C GLU A 23 -25.20 -28.79 10.34
N LEU A 24 -24.77 -27.54 10.60
CA LEU A 24 -23.77 -26.80 9.82
C LEU A 24 -22.39 -26.78 10.50
N LEU A 25 -22.27 -27.32 11.72
CA LEU A 25 -20.99 -27.38 12.43
C LEU A 25 -20.14 -28.51 11.87
N ASP A 26 -19.21 -28.13 11.03
CA ASP A 26 -18.17 -29.04 10.59
C ASP A 26 -17.13 -29.23 11.72
N ALA A 27 -17.37 -30.21 12.59
CA ALA A 27 -16.55 -30.50 13.77
C ALA A 27 -15.27 -31.31 13.45
N ARG A 28 -15.02 -31.63 12.17
CA ARG A 28 -13.79 -32.31 11.76
C ARG A 28 -12.59 -31.37 11.97
N PRO A 29 -11.44 -31.90 12.40
CA PRO A 29 -10.24 -31.09 12.55
C PRO A 29 -9.87 -30.41 11.23
N LEU A 30 -9.24 -29.25 11.35
CA LEU A 30 -8.66 -28.53 10.23
C LEU A 30 -7.28 -29.15 9.97
N GLU A 31 -7.21 -30.04 8.98
CA GLU A 31 -5.99 -30.71 8.56
C GLU A 31 -5.58 -30.22 7.16
N HIS A 32 -4.31 -30.40 6.78
CA HIS A 32 -3.81 -30.09 5.43
C HIS A 32 -4.21 -28.70 4.88
N VAL A 33 -3.71 -27.62 5.49
CA VAL A 33 -3.95 -26.26 5.00
C VAL A 33 -3.39 -26.08 3.60
N ASN A 34 -4.25 -25.73 2.65
CA ASN A 34 -3.91 -25.50 1.26
C ASN A 34 -3.65 -24.02 0.97
N ARG A 35 -4.49 -23.12 1.54
CA ARG A 35 -4.39 -21.68 1.34
C ARG A 35 -4.86 -20.94 2.58
N ILE A 36 -4.19 -19.83 2.89
CA ILE A 36 -4.64 -18.84 3.87
C ILE A 36 -4.71 -17.49 3.15
N GLU A 37 -5.84 -16.81 3.29
CA GLU A 37 -6.05 -15.44 2.83
C GLU A 37 -6.44 -14.58 4.03
N ILE A 38 -5.80 -13.43 4.17
CA ILE A 38 -6.06 -12.48 5.26
C ILE A 38 -6.33 -11.14 4.62
N ASP A 39 -7.48 -10.56 4.90
CA ASP A 39 -7.84 -9.20 4.50
C ASP A 39 -8.04 -8.30 5.75
N GLU A 40 -8.59 -7.10 5.56
CA GLU A 40 -8.79 -6.14 6.65
C GLU A 40 -9.85 -6.58 7.67
N GLU A 41 -10.70 -7.56 7.35
CA GLU A 41 -11.81 -8.00 8.20
C GLU A 41 -11.86 -9.50 8.47
N HIS A 42 -11.39 -10.32 7.53
CA HIS A 42 -11.54 -11.77 7.53
C HIS A 42 -10.21 -12.50 7.36
N ILE A 43 -10.15 -13.68 7.96
CA ILE A 43 -9.20 -14.73 7.61
C ILE A 43 -9.98 -15.89 6.99
N THR A 44 -9.53 -16.33 5.83
CA THR A 44 -10.08 -17.46 5.10
C THR A 44 -9.03 -18.54 4.99
N ILE A 45 -9.36 -19.75 5.42
CA ILE A 45 -8.49 -20.93 5.32
C ILE A 45 -9.15 -21.95 4.41
N GLU A 46 -8.50 -22.28 3.29
CA GLU A 46 -8.86 -23.43 2.46
C GLU A 46 -8.02 -24.64 2.91
N PHE A 47 -8.66 -25.78 3.12
CA PHE A 47 -8.02 -26.96 3.70
C PHE A 47 -8.69 -28.27 3.26
N ASP A 48 -8.04 -29.39 3.55
CA ASP A 48 -8.47 -30.75 3.21
C ASP A 48 -8.90 -30.91 1.74
N GLU A 49 -8.12 -30.34 0.81
CA GLU A 49 -8.36 -30.55 -0.61
C GLU A 49 -8.24 -32.05 -0.97
N LYS A 50 -9.31 -32.59 -1.55
CA LYS A 50 -9.37 -33.94 -2.07
C LYS A 50 -9.67 -33.92 -3.57
N THR A 51 -8.71 -34.42 -4.34
CA THR A 51 -8.89 -34.68 -5.78
C THR A 51 -9.36 -36.12 -5.99
N THR A 52 -10.59 -36.29 -6.45
CA THR A 52 -11.10 -37.57 -6.96
C THR A 52 -10.83 -37.64 -8.46
N ARG A 53 -10.07 -38.65 -8.88
CA ARG A 53 -9.68 -38.82 -10.29
C ARG A 53 -10.63 -39.79 -10.98
N TYR A 54 -11.20 -39.38 -12.10
CA TYR A 54 -11.98 -40.20 -13.02
C TYR A 54 -11.24 -40.33 -14.35
N TYR A 55 -11.60 -41.33 -15.15
CA TYR A 55 -10.91 -41.65 -16.41
C TYR A 55 -10.83 -40.46 -17.39
N ASN A 56 -11.84 -39.57 -17.39
CA ASN A 56 -11.92 -38.41 -18.29
C ASN A 56 -12.03 -37.06 -17.56
N ALA A 57 -12.03 -37.03 -16.22
CA ALA A 57 -12.25 -35.82 -15.44
C ALA A 57 -11.63 -35.95 -14.04
N ASN A 58 -11.27 -34.82 -13.44
CA ASN A 58 -10.91 -34.77 -12.02
C ASN A 58 -11.92 -33.88 -11.30
N GLU A 59 -12.35 -34.31 -10.13
CA GLU A 59 -13.20 -33.52 -9.23
C GLU A 59 -12.36 -33.12 -8.02
N ILE A 60 -12.24 -31.81 -7.78
CA ILE A 60 -11.49 -31.25 -6.66
C ILE A 60 -12.50 -30.71 -5.67
N THR A 61 -12.53 -31.29 -4.48
CA THR A 61 -13.34 -30.82 -3.35
C THR A 61 -12.42 -30.21 -2.31
N ARG A 62 -12.76 -29.03 -1.79
CA ARG A 62 -12.01 -28.35 -0.73
C ARG A 62 -12.97 -27.79 0.31
N ARG A 63 -12.50 -27.66 1.56
CA ARG A 63 -13.24 -27.05 2.67
C ARG A 63 -12.72 -25.65 2.90
N GLU A 64 -13.63 -24.77 3.31
CA GLU A 64 -13.32 -23.36 3.57
C GLU A 64 -13.83 -22.97 4.95
N TRP A 65 -12.97 -22.31 5.73
CA TRP A 65 -13.32 -21.70 7.00
C TRP A 65 -13.07 -20.19 6.93
N VAL A 66 -14.11 -19.40 7.13
CA VAL A 66 -14.07 -17.93 7.10
C VAL A 66 -14.34 -17.40 8.50
N TYR A 67 -13.48 -16.52 8.98
CA TYR A 67 -13.57 -15.94 10.31
C TYR A 67 -13.37 -14.44 10.29
N LYS A 68 -14.32 -13.69 10.86
CA LYS A 68 -14.20 -12.26 11.06
C LYS A 68 -13.34 -11.99 12.30
N TYR A 69 -12.05 -11.75 12.07
CA TYR A 69 -11.06 -11.78 13.16
C TYR A 69 -10.99 -10.48 13.97
N ASN A 70 -11.49 -9.37 13.43
CA ASN A 70 -11.42 -8.04 14.06
C ASN A 70 -12.13 -7.95 15.41
N ASP A 71 -13.13 -8.81 15.65
CA ASP A 71 -13.88 -8.84 16.91
C ASP A 71 -13.18 -9.72 17.98
N ASP A 72 -12.01 -10.30 17.66
CA ASP A 72 -11.22 -11.18 18.52
C ASP A 72 -9.81 -10.61 18.79
N PRO A 73 -9.54 -10.07 19.99
CA PRO A 73 -8.27 -9.43 20.30
C PRO A 73 -7.06 -10.37 20.23
N VAL A 74 -7.26 -11.68 20.43
CA VAL A 74 -6.17 -12.67 20.34
C VAL A 74 -5.74 -12.82 18.89
N PHE A 75 -6.72 -12.93 17.99
CA PHE A 75 -6.47 -13.02 16.55
C PHE A 75 -5.87 -11.73 15.99
N VAL A 76 -6.40 -10.57 16.39
CA VAL A 76 -5.83 -9.27 16.00
C VAL A 76 -4.36 -9.17 16.39
N ASN A 77 -3.99 -9.60 17.60
CA ASN A 77 -2.59 -9.60 18.02
C ASN A 77 -1.73 -10.57 17.19
N ALA A 78 -2.24 -11.76 16.87
CA ALA A 78 -1.54 -12.73 16.03
C ALA A 78 -1.29 -12.20 14.62
N VAL A 79 -2.30 -11.59 13.98
CA VAL A 79 -2.16 -10.95 12.66
C VAL A 79 -1.16 -9.79 12.73
N ALA A 80 -1.20 -8.97 13.78
CA ALA A 80 -0.21 -7.91 13.98
C ALA A 80 1.23 -8.45 14.03
N ARG A 81 1.46 -9.60 14.68
CA ARG A 81 2.78 -10.28 14.67
C ARG A 81 3.18 -10.77 13.28
N VAL A 82 2.24 -11.28 12.49
CA VAL A 82 2.52 -11.68 11.09
C VAL A 82 2.92 -10.46 10.27
N ILE A 83 2.26 -9.31 10.46
CA ILE A 83 2.62 -8.05 9.79
C ILE A 83 4.01 -7.56 10.21
N GLU A 84 4.33 -7.60 11.51
CA GLU A 84 5.68 -7.26 12.01
C GLU A 84 6.76 -8.18 11.41
N LEU A 85 6.48 -9.49 11.36
CA LEU A 85 7.38 -10.46 10.75
C LEU A 85 7.55 -10.19 9.25
N ALA A 86 6.46 -9.92 8.53
CA ALA A 86 6.52 -9.53 7.12
C ALA A 86 7.37 -8.27 6.92
N ARG A 87 7.23 -7.26 7.79
CA ARG A 87 8.08 -6.05 7.78
C ARG A 87 9.56 -6.38 7.97
N SER A 88 9.91 -7.31 8.87
CA SER A 88 11.30 -7.73 9.07
C SER A 88 11.91 -8.53 7.90
N HIS A 89 11.07 -9.11 7.04
CA HIS A 89 11.49 -9.95 5.91
C HIS A 89 11.24 -9.32 4.54
N LEU A 90 10.55 -8.18 4.49
CA LEU A 90 10.57 -7.28 3.35
C LEU A 90 12.04 -6.93 3.13
N ARG A 91 12.61 -7.43 2.03
CA ARG A 91 13.98 -7.08 1.66
C ARG A 91 14.04 -5.57 1.53
N ASP A 92 14.95 -4.96 2.25
CA ASP A 92 15.23 -3.55 2.08
C ASP A 92 15.49 -3.28 0.60
N MET A 93 14.99 -2.13 0.15
CA MET A 93 15.48 -1.53 -1.09
C MET A 93 17.01 -1.58 -1.03
N PRO A 94 17.72 -2.09 -2.07
CA PRO A 94 19.16 -2.26 -2.01
C PRO A 94 19.79 -0.99 -1.45
N GLU A 95 20.70 -1.14 -0.48
CA GLU A 95 21.42 -0.01 0.09
C GLU A 95 21.96 0.83 -1.06
N ASN A 96 21.59 2.12 -1.11
CA ASN A 96 22.01 3.08 -2.12
C ASN A 96 21.35 2.95 -3.51
N VAL A 97 20.01 2.85 -3.60
CA VAL A 97 19.33 3.13 -4.88
C VAL A 97 19.55 4.59 -5.29
N ALA A 98 20.39 4.78 -6.29
CA ALA A 98 20.73 6.10 -6.80
C ALA A 98 19.52 6.78 -7.45
N CYS A 99 19.24 8.01 -7.02
CA CYS A 99 18.40 8.96 -7.74
C CYS A 99 19.29 10.04 -8.39
N PRO A 100 20.01 9.73 -9.50
CA PRO A 100 20.85 10.71 -10.13
C PRO A 100 20.01 11.87 -10.68
N PRO A 101 20.49 13.13 -10.57
CA PRO A 101 19.83 14.27 -11.18
C PRO A 101 19.55 14.00 -12.67
N GLY A 102 18.31 14.20 -13.11
CA GLY A 102 17.90 13.92 -14.50
C GLY A 102 17.13 12.62 -14.72
N CYS A 103 17.20 11.64 -13.82
CA CYS A 103 16.70 10.27 -14.05
C CYS A 103 15.17 10.13 -14.05
N ALA A 104 14.47 10.85 -13.16
CA ALA A 104 13.01 10.79 -12.95
C ALA A 104 12.39 9.42 -12.60
N GLN A 105 13.14 8.31 -12.62
CA GLN A 105 12.57 6.96 -12.51
C GLN A 105 11.80 6.70 -11.22
N CYS A 106 12.35 7.08 -10.05
CA CYS A 106 11.62 6.95 -8.79
C CYS A 106 10.38 7.87 -8.74
N CYS A 107 10.38 8.99 -9.49
CA CYS A 107 9.24 9.89 -9.53
C CYS A 107 8.14 9.44 -10.50
N SER A 108 8.43 8.56 -11.46
CA SER A 108 7.46 8.03 -12.44
C SER A 108 6.98 6.62 -12.10
N GLY A 109 7.76 5.79 -11.41
CA GLY A 109 7.41 4.38 -11.16
C GLY A 109 6.96 4.04 -9.74
N TYR A 110 6.94 5.02 -8.83
CA TYR A 110 6.71 4.77 -7.40
C TYR A 110 5.73 5.79 -6.81
N GLU A 111 4.84 5.33 -5.92
CA GLU A 111 3.91 6.14 -5.14
C GLU A 111 4.41 6.20 -3.69
N PRO A 112 5.15 7.25 -3.31
CA PRO A 112 5.70 7.35 -1.96
C PRO A 112 4.57 7.58 -0.96
N PHE A 113 4.52 6.74 0.07
CA PHE A 113 3.64 6.96 1.21
C PHE A 113 4.11 8.18 2.00
N VAL A 114 3.16 8.83 2.65
CA VAL A 114 3.44 10.01 3.47
C VAL A 114 2.80 9.85 4.85
N SER A 115 3.59 10.11 5.89
CA SER A 115 3.11 10.28 7.25
C SER A 115 2.62 11.71 7.50
N ARG A 116 1.97 11.95 8.65
CA ARG A 116 1.63 13.31 9.10
C ARG A 116 2.86 14.23 9.16
N ALA A 117 3.99 13.70 9.60
CA ALA A 117 5.24 14.46 9.69
C ALA A 117 5.82 14.82 8.31
N ASP A 118 5.68 13.92 7.32
CA ASP A 118 6.07 14.21 5.94
C ASP A 118 5.26 15.35 5.34
N VAL A 119 3.93 15.29 5.51
CA VAL A 119 3.03 16.32 5.00
C VAL A 119 3.32 17.67 5.66
N GLN A 120 3.58 17.69 6.96
CA GLN A 120 3.96 18.92 7.66
C GLN A 120 5.28 19.50 7.12
N ARG A 121 6.31 18.66 6.89
CA ARG A 121 7.57 19.13 6.29
C ARG A 121 7.38 19.74 4.90
N ILE A 122 6.55 19.13 4.07
CA ILE A 122 6.23 19.66 2.73
C ILE A 122 5.48 20.98 2.87
N ALA A 123 4.52 21.06 3.79
CA ALA A 123 3.74 22.28 4.06
C ALA A 123 4.66 23.44 4.47
N ASP A 124 5.57 23.20 5.42
CA ASP A 124 6.54 24.19 5.90
C ASP A 124 7.46 24.67 4.77
N HIS A 125 7.95 23.73 3.95
CA HIS A 125 8.82 24.04 2.80
C HIS A 125 8.11 24.88 1.74
N LEU A 126 6.84 24.56 1.45
CA LEU A 126 6.03 25.29 0.48
C LEU A 126 5.37 26.56 1.05
N ARG A 127 5.52 26.80 2.36
CA ARG A 127 4.84 27.89 3.11
C ARG A 127 3.32 27.82 2.95
N MET A 128 2.79 26.61 3.07
CA MET A 128 1.36 26.29 2.98
C MET A 128 0.89 25.71 4.31
N SER A 129 -0.42 25.70 4.56
CA SER A 129 -0.95 24.98 5.71
C SER A 129 -0.90 23.47 5.46
N TYR A 130 -0.92 22.69 6.55
CA TYR A 130 -1.03 21.24 6.49
C TYR A 130 -2.25 20.79 5.67
N GLU A 131 -3.43 21.34 5.99
CA GLU A 131 -4.69 21.02 5.31
C GLU A 131 -4.63 21.32 3.81
N GLU A 132 -4.01 22.44 3.43
CA GLU A 132 -3.87 22.79 2.03
C GLU A 132 -2.90 21.87 1.30
N THR A 133 -1.85 21.43 1.99
CA THR A 133 -0.87 20.48 1.45
C THR A 133 -1.50 19.10 1.25
N MET A 134 -2.26 18.61 2.24
CA MET A 134 -3.05 17.39 2.12
C MET A 134 -3.97 17.46 0.90
N ARG A 135 -4.77 18.52 0.81
CA ARG A 135 -5.76 18.69 -0.26
C ARG A 135 -5.13 18.72 -1.65
N ARG A 136 -4.00 19.41 -1.83
CA ARG A 136 -3.39 19.61 -3.16
C ARG A 136 -2.48 18.48 -3.58
N TYR A 137 -1.70 17.92 -2.67
CA TYR A 137 -0.55 17.08 -3.01
C TYR A 137 -0.63 15.66 -2.46
N VAL A 138 -1.63 15.34 -1.66
CA VAL A 138 -1.81 13.99 -1.10
C VAL A 138 -3.11 13.39 -1.64
N VAL A 139 -3.06 12.09 -1.91
CA VAL A 139 -4.25 11.25 -2.04
C VAL A 139 -4.47 10.62 -0.69
N GLU A 140 -5.48 11.09 0.03
CA GLU A 140 -5.75 10.64 1.40
C GLU A 140 -6.17 9.17 1.42
N ARG A 141 -5.38 8.35 2.09
CA ARG A 141 -5.70 6.97 2.42
C ARG A 141 -4.92 6.58 3.66
N PRO A 142 -5.53 6.69 4.85
CA PRO A 142 -4.84 6.31 6.07
C PRO A 142 -4.53 4.82 6.07
N SER A 143 -3.36 4.45 6.59
CA SER A 143 -3.05 3.04 6.87
C SER A 143 -3.83 2.56 8.09
N ALA A 144 -4.05 1.25 8.19
CA ALA A 144 -4.78 0.64 9.32
C ALA A 144 -4.12 0.92 10.69
N ASP A 145 -2.79 1.10 10.72
CA ASP A 145 -2.03 1.49 11.92
C ASP A 145 -1.93 3.02 12.13
N GLY A 146 -2.50 3.82 11.22
CA GLY A 146 -2.50 5.27 11.27
C GLY A 146 -1.14 5.94 11.03
N TYR A 147 -0.10 5.18 10.69
CA TYR A 147 1.24 5.69 10.45
C TYR A 147 1.33 6.55 9.18
N HIS A 148 0.70 6.09 8.09
CA HIS A 148 0.59 6.82 6.84
C HIS A 148 -0.79 7.48 6.72
N VAL A 149 -0.84 8.66 6.09
CA VAL A 149 -2.09 9.38 5.79
C VAL A 149 -2.49 9.28 4.32
N GLY A 150 -1.64 8.68 3.49
CA GLY A 150 -1.85 8.53 2.06
C GLY A 150 -0.54 8.43 1.29
N TRP A 151 -0.60 8.78 0.00
CA TRP A 151 0.56 8.89 -0.87
C TRP A 151 0.59 10.21 -1.64
N LEU A 152 1.76 10.56 -2.17
CA LEU A 152 1.88 11.76 -3.00
C LEU A 152 1.10 11.63 -4.30
N ARG A 153 0.38 12.69 -4.64
CA ARG A 153 -0.41 12.79 -5.85
C ARG A 153 0.47 12.73 -7.10
N LYS A 154 -0.04 12.03 -8.11
CA LYS A 154 0.52 11.91 -9.46
C LYS A 154 -0.13 12.91 -10.41
N VAL A 155 0.50 13.17 -11.54
CA VAL A 155 -0.02 14.07 -12.59
C VAL A 155 -1.23 13.44 -13.31
N GLY A 156 -1.31 12.13 -13.36
CA GLY A 156 -2.47 11.36 -13.81
C GLY A 156 -2.75 10.18 -12.88
N ASP A 157 -3.59 9.26 -13.33
CA ASP A 157 -4.12 8.15 -12.53
C ASP A 157 -3.35 6.83 -12.75
N ASP A 158 -2.41 6.79 -13.70
CA ASP A 158 -1.62 5.59 -13.99
C ASP A 158 -0.41 5.51 -13.05
N LEU A 159 -0.06 4.30 -12.59
CA LEU A 159 1.09 4.10 -11.70
C LEU A 159 2.41 4.64 -12.28
N GLY A 160 2.55 4.57 -13.60
CA GLY A 160 3.67 5.09 -14.39
C GLY A 160 3.71 6.62 -14.55
N ASP A 161 2.69 7.34 -14.05
CA ASP A 161 2.64 8.79 -14.15
C ASP A 161 3.64 9.48 -13.21
N GLN A 162 3.96 10.71 -13.56
CA GLN A 162 4.93 11.51 -12.85
C GLN A 162 4.37 12.02 -11.52
N CYS A 163 5.18 12.01 -10.47
CA CYS A 163 4.91 12.68 -9.20
C CYS A 163 4.63 14.18 -9.44
N VAL A 164 3.68 14.75 -8.71
CA VAL A 164 3.31 16.18 -8.80
C VAL A 164 4.49 17.14 -8.55
N PHE A 165 5.51 16.69 -7.81
CA PHE A 165 6.72 17.47 -7.54
C PHE A 165 7.86 17.20 -8.52
N LEU A 166 7.68 16.35 -9.54
CA LEU A 166 8.67 16.16 -10.60
C LEU A 166 8.68 17.39 -11.50
N MET A 167 9.86 17.99 -11.64
CA MET A 167 10.10 19.19 -12.42
C MET A 167 11.08 18.90 -13.56
N GLY A 168 11.08 19.75 -14.59
CA GLY A 168 12.07 19.72 -15.67
C GLY A 168 11.73 18.74 -16.80
N SER A 169 10.80 19.13 -17.69
CA SER A 169 10.34 18.29 -18.81
C SER A 169 10.84 18.71 -20.21
N ARG A 170 11.62 19.79 -20.32
CA ARG A 170 12.00 20.38 -21.63
C ARG A 170 13.42 20.05 -22.13
N SER A 171 14.30 19.53 -21.29
CA SER A 171 15.73 19.36 -21.60
C SER A 171 16.31 18.00 -21.22
N GLY A 172 15.46 17.03 -20.84
CA GLY A 172 15.90 15.74 -20.28
C GLY A 172 16.49 15.84 -18.86
N ARG A 173 16.46 17.04 -18.24
CA ARG A 173 16.94 17.27 -16.87
C ARG A 173 15.77 17.39 -15.90
N HIS A 174 15.41 16.26 -15.30
CA HIS A 174 14.40 16.18 -14.25
C HIS A 174 14.99 16.46 -12.86
N TYR A 175 14.20 17.11 -11.99
CA TYR A 175 14.56 17.34 -10.58
C TYR A 175 13.31 17.36 -9.68
N CYS A 176 13.49 17.16 -8.38
CA CYS A 176 12.39 17.22 -7.41
C CYS A 176 12.18 18.66 -6.92
N GLY A 177 10.96 19.18 -7.02
CA GLY A 177 10.60 20.53 -6.55
C GLY A 177 10.59 20.68 -5.03
N VAL A 178 10.56 19.58 -4.28
CA VAL A 178 10.56 19.55 -2.80
C VAL A 178 11.75 18.74 -2.27
N TYR A 179 12.89 18.76 -2.97
CA TYR A 179 14.03 17.88 -2.68
C TYR A 179 14.47 17.87 -1.20
N GLU A 180 14.54 19.05 -0.57
CA GLU A 180 14.91 19.24 0.84
C GLU A 180 13.81 18.80 1.83
N ALA A 181 12.57 18.73 1.36
CA ALA A 181 11.39 18.38 2.12
C ALA A 181 10.78 17.05 1.69
N ARG A 182 11.55 16.21 0.99
CA ARG A 182 11.12 14.89 0.54
C ARG A 182 10.52 14.07 1.69
N PRO A 183 9.45 13.31 1.43
CA PRO A 183 8.96 12.29 2.36
C PRO A 183 10.05 11.31 2.75
N HIS A 184 9.85 10.61 3.87
CA HIS A 184 10.75 9.54 4.32
C HIS A 184 11.05 8.53 3.21
N ASP A 185 10.01 7.96 2.58
CA ASP A 185 10.11 7.04 1.43
C ASP A 185 10.96 7.60 0.28
N CYS A 186 10.90 8.92 0.05
CA CYS A 186 11.66 9.58 -1.02
C CYS A 186 13.11 9.89 -0.61
N ARG A 187 13.43 9.92 0.68
CA ARG A 187 14.78 10.19 1.21
C ARG A 187 15.65 8.94 1.18
N ASP A 188 15.04 7.76 1.26
CA ASP A 188 15.73 6.48 1.14
C ASP A 188 16.40 6.33 -0.25
N PHE A 189 15.86 7.02 -1.26
CA PHE A 189 16.57 7.27 -2.51
C PHE A 189 17.71 8.28 -2.27
N THR A 190 18.91 7.75 -2.10
CA THR A 190 20.12 8.57 -1.97
C THR A 190 20.42 9.28 -3.30
N PRO A 191 20.88 10.55 -3.27
CA PRO A 191 21.51 11.18 -4.43
C PRO A 191 22.89 10.58 -4.70
N ILE A 192 22.98 9.27 -4.89
CA ILE A 192 24.23 8.51 -4.82
C ILE A 192 24.77 8.58 -3.37
N GLY A 193 25.18 7.43 -2.83
CA GLY A 193 25.69 7.28 -1.46
C GLY A 193 26.66 8.40 -1.09
N CYS A 194 26.54 8.93 0.13
CA CYS A 194 27.30 10.10 0.58
C CYS A 194 28.83 9.92 0.52
N ASP A 195 29.32 8.71 0.26
CA ASP A 195 30.75 8.37 0.09
C ASP A 195 31.17 8.09 -1.38
N ASP A 196 30.22 7.87 -2.30
CA ASP A 196 30.49 7.52 -3.71
C ASP A 196 29.95 8.55 -4.72
N VAL A 197 29.64 9.77 -4.25
CA VAL A 197 29.24 10.84 -5.16
C VAL A 197 30.45 11.26 -5.99
N ASP A 198 30.42 10.95 -7.29
CA ASP A 198 31.39 11.49 -8.26
C ASP A 198 31.45 13.01 -8.13
N THR A 199 32.52 13.49 -7.48
CA THR A 199 32.77 14.91 -7.20
C THR A 199 33.14 15.68 -8.46
N SER A 200 33.43 14.99 -9.57
CA SER A 200 33.69 15.60 -10.88
C SER A 200 32.41 16.11 -11.54
N LEU A 201 31.23 15.64 -11.10
CA LEU A 201 29.95 16.14 -11.59
C LEU A 201 29.70 17.57 -11.08
N PRO A 202 29.40 18.54 -11.98
CA PRO A 202 29.24 19.92 -11.59
C PRO A 202 28.03 20.13 -10.67
N ARG A 203 28.30 20.34 -9.37
CA ARG A 203 27.29 20.62 -8.32
C ARG A 203 26.83 22.09 -8.28
N LYS A 204 27.29 22.91 -9.21
CA LYS A 204 27.07 24.37 -9.21
C LYS A 204 25.72 24.75 -9.82
N THR A 205 24.64 24.37 -9.17
CA THR A 205 23.36 25.05 -9.39
C THR A 205 22.58 25.09 -8.10
N THR A 206 22.51 26.27 -7.48
CA THR A 206 21.44 26.59 -6.56
C THR A 206 20.14 26.47 -7.36
N TRP A 207 19.42 25.37 -7.18
CA TRP A 207 18.20 25.11 -7.95
C TRP A 207 17.13 26.08 -7.49
N LYS A 208 16.74 27.01 -8.37
CA LYS A 208 15.56 27.84 -8.12
C LYS A 208 14.35 26.92 -8.19
N ILE A 209 13.65 26.79 -7.06
CA ILE A 209 12.38 26.08 -6.99
C ILE A 209 11.46 26.70 -8.03
N GLY A 210 11.14 25.94 -9.08
CA GLY A 210 10.18 26.34 -10.09
C GLY A 210 8.75 26.30 -9.54
N PRO A 211 7.78 26.97 -10.18
CA PRO A 211 6.38 26.81 -9.81
C PRO A 211 5.98 25.33 -9.92
N ALA A 212 5.18 24.82 -8.98
CA ALA A 212 4.69 23.45 -9.01
C ALA A 212 4.15 23.09 -10.41
N PHE A 213 4.43 21.87 -10.88
CA PHE A 213 4.01 21.43 -12.21
C PHE A 213 2.48 21.54 -12.30
N GLN A 214 2.00 22.42 -13.19
CA GLN A 214 0.58 22.53 -13.47
C GLN A 214 0.22 21.57 -14.61
N PRO A 215 -0.60 20.52 -14.35
CA PRO A 215 -1.06 19.65 -15.40
C PRO A 215 -1.75 20.48 -16.49
N LYS A 216 -1.44 20.22 -17.75
CA LYS A 216 -2.17 20.82 -18.87
C LYS A 216 -3.64 20.45 -18.71
N ARG A 217 -4.49 21.44 -18.42
CA ARG A 217 -5.95 21.25 -18.41
C ARG A 217 -6.34 20.58 -19.73
N ARG A 218 -6.86 19.34 -19.68
CA ARG A 218 -7.44 18.67 -20.86
C ARG A 218 -8.49 19.62 -21.42
N GLY A 219 -8.21 20.17 -22.61
CA GLY A 219 -9.14 21.06 -23.29
C GLY A 219 -10.48 20.35 -23.45
N ARG A 220 -11.58 21.04 -23.12
CA ARG A 220 -12.95 20.55 -23.36
C ARG A 220 -13.01 20.01 -24.79
N ARG A 221 -13.26 18.69 -24.93
CA ARG A 221 -13.62 18.09 -26.22
C ARG A 221 -14.83 18.86 -26.75
N ARG A 222 -14.62 19.64 -27.81
CA ARG A 222 -15.72 20.21 -28.60
C ARG A 222 -16.49 19.03 -29.18
N ASN A 223 -17.68 18.76 -28.66
CA ASN A 223 -18.64 17.86 -29.29
C ASN A 223 -19.09 18.50 -30.61
N GLY A 224 -18.37 18.20 -31.70
CA GLY A 224 -18.81 18.48 -33.06
C GLY A 224 -19.91 17.49 -33.43
N LYS A 225 -21.15 17.98 -33.50
CA LYS A 225 -22.25 17.34 -34.20
C LYS A 225 -21.79 17.02 -35.63
N ARG A 226 -21.84 15.75 -36.02
CA ARG A 226 -21.89 15.37 -37.43
C ARG A 226 -23.34 15.51 -37.90
N LEU A 227 -23.54 16.38 -38.89
CA LEU A 227 -24.66 16.29 -39.84
C LEU A 227 -24.30 15.23 -40.88
#